data_AF-A0A1B8DZL8-F1
#
_entry.id   AF-A0A1B8DZL8-F1
#
_cell.length_a   1.000
_cell.length_b   1.000
_cell.length_c   1.000
_cell.angle_alpha   90.00
_cell.angle_beta   90.00
_cell.angle_gamma   90.00
#
_symmetry.space_group_name_H-M   'P 1'
#
loop_
_entity.id
_entity.type
_entity.pdbx_description
1 polymer ?
#
loop_
_entity_poly.entity_id
_entity_poly.type
_entity_poly.pdbx_seq_one_letter_code
_entity_poly.pdbx_strand_id
1 'polypeptide(L)'
;MQLPTLLTLLTLTLAPLALADACVESGPAAEVTAVSYCCAKVAGTWYQFYAVQAICVIPEGALEVYKRCVAYVPGAANPTCIPGQGEGLEGGVTLTTTEGARTTISA
;
A
#
# COMPACT_ATOMS: atom_id res chain seq x y z
N MET A 1 -16.98 -1.08 -34.81
CA MET A 1 -16.14 -0.06 -34.15
C MET A 1 -16.44 -0.11 -32.65
N GLN A 2 -15.75 -0.98 -31.89
CA GLN A 2 -16.11 -1.29 -30.49
C GLN A 2 -14.89 -1.22 -29.54
N LEU A 3 -13.74 -0.82 -30.09
CA LEU A 3 -12.47 -0.69 -29.38
C LEU A 3 -12.37 0.56 -28.47
N PRO A 4 -12.89 1.75 -28.83
CA PRO A 4 -12.65 2.95 -28.02
C PRO A 4 -13.43 2.96 -26.70
N THR A 5 -14.58 2.29 -26.64
CA THR A 5 -15.41 2.16 -25.43
C THR A 5 -14.84 1.17 -24.42
N LEU A 6 -14.17 0.11 -24.88
CA LEU A 6 -13.46 -0.84 -24.01
C LEU A 6 -12.23 -0.20 -23.37
N LEU A 7 -11.47 0.60 -24.14
CA LEU A 7 -10.29 1.29 -23.62
C LEU A 7 -10.64 2.32 -22.54
N THR A 8 -11.75 3.04 -22.71
CA THR A 8 -12.21 4.04 -21.73
C THR A 8 -12.77 3.42 -20.45
N LEU A 9 -13.45 2.27 -20.53
CA LEU A 9 -13.83 1.53 -19.33
C LEU A 9 -12.61 0.97 -18.59
N LEU A 10 -11.59 0.51 -19.32
CA LEU A 10 -10.35 -0.01 -18.74
C LEU A 10 -9.58 1.11 -18.02
N THR A 11 -9.46 2.30 -18.62
CA THR A 11 -8.78 3.43 -17.96
C THR A 11 -9.55 3.95 -16.76
N LEU A 12 -10.90 4.00 -16.80
CA LEU A 12 -11.69 4.41 -15.63
C LEU A 12 -11.64 3.42 -14.47
N THR A 13 -11.45 2.12 -14.76
CA THR A 13 -11.42 1.08 -13.72
C THR A 13 -10.02 0.83 -13.17
N LEU A 14 -8.95 1.06 -13.95
CA LEU A 14 -7.56 0.91 -13.48
C LEU A 14 -6.90 2.20 -12.98
N ALA A 15 -7.35 3.38 -13.39
CA ALA A 15 -6.83 4.65 -12.87
C ALA A 15 -6.88 4.75 -11.33
N PRO A 16 -7.94 4.33 -10.61
CA PRO A 16 -7.92 4.41 -9.15
C PRO A 16 -6.93 3.44 -8.48
N LEU A 17 -6.46 2.39 -9.19
CA LEU A 17 -5.39 1.52 -8.67
C LEU A 17 -4.00 2.16 -8.81
N ALA A 18 -3.82 3.15 -9.69
CA ALA A 18 -2.55 3.84 -9.90
C ALA A 18 -2.29 4.99 -8.92
N LEU A 19 -3.25 5.28 -8.02
CA LEU A 19 -3.18 6.39 -7.06
C LEU A 19 -3.32 5.94 -5.60
N ALA A 20 -3.41 4.63 -5.38
CA ALA A 20 -3.48 4.08 -4.03
C ALA A 20 -2.08 4.01 -3.39
N ASP A 21 -1.95 4.52 -2.17
CA ASP A 21 -0.71 4.43 -1.40
C ASP A 21 -0.61 3.07 -0.72
N ALA A 22 0.57 2.45 -0.73
CA ALA A 22 0.81 1.17 -0.05
C ALA A 22 1.74 1.37 1.15
N CYS A 23 1.23 1.15 2.36
CA CYS A 23 2.00 1.25 3.60
C CYS A 23 2.34 -0.14 4.14
N VAL A 24 3.64 -0.39 4.39
CA VAL A 24 4.13 -1.61 5.02
C VAL A 24 4.18 -1.39 6.54
N GLU A 25 3.48 -2.27 7.24
CA GLU A 25 3.44 -2.35 8.70
C GLU A 25 4.35 -3.47 9.17
N SER A 26 5.20 -3.19 10.15
CA SER A 26 6.04 -4.21 10.77
C SER A 26 6.17 -3.96 12.26
N GLY A 27 6.16 -5.03 13.05
CA GLY A 27 6.26 -4.94 14.50
C GLY A 27 5.68 -6.17 15.21
N PRO A 28 5.60 -6.13 16.54
CA PRO A 28 4.85 -7.11 17.33
C PRO A 28 3.45 -7.37 16.77
N ALA A 29 3.02 -8.63 16.80
CA ALA A 29 1.76 -9.04 16.17
C ALA A 29 0.52 -8.30 16.70
N ALA A 30 0.53 -7.93 18.00
CA ALA A 30 -0.54 -7.16 18.61
C ALA A 30 -0.66 -5.75 18.00
N GLU A 31 0.47 -5.11 17.69
CA GLU A 31 0.51 -3.77 17.10
C GLU A 31 0.09 -3.81 15.64
N VAL A 32 0.59 -4.79 14.86
CA VAL A 32 0.17 -5.01 13.46
C VAL A 32 -1.34 -5.27 13.37
N THR A 33 -1.88 -6.05 14.30
CA THR A 33 -3.34 -6.28 14.39
C THR A 33 -4.09 -5.00 14.78
N ALA A 34 -3.54 -4.17 15.66
CA ALA A 34 -4.16 -2.90 16.01
C ALA A 34 -4.17 -1.91 14.82
N VAL A 35 -3.10 -1.89 14.02
CA VAL A 35 -3.02 -1.03 12.82
C VAL A 35 -4.00 -1.47 11.73
N SER A 36 -4.39 -2.75 11.65
CA SER A 36 -5.38 -3.20 10.66
C SER A 36 -6.72 -2.46 10.78
N TYR A 37 -7.09 -2.02 11.99
CA TYR A 37 -8.29 -1.19 12.21
C TYR A 37 -8.15 0.21 11.61
N CYS A 38 -6.94 0.78 11.62
CA CYS A 38 -6.67 2.05 10.94
C CYS A 38 -6.81 1.93 9.43
N CYS A 39 -6.36 0.80 8.86
CA CYS A 39 -6.55 0.50 7.44
C CYS A 39 -8.04 0.42 7.08
N ALA A 40 -8.82 -0.34 7.86
CA ALA A 40 -10.26 -0.46 7.65
C ALA A 40 -11.00 0.88 7.79
N LYS A 41 -10.59 1.75 8.72
CA LYS A 41 -11.19 3.07 8.97
C LYS A 41 -11.11 4.00 7.77
N VAL A 42 -10.05 3.88 6.97
CA VAL A 42 -9.86 4.68 5.75
C VAL A 42 -10.38 3.98 4.48
N ALA A 43 -11.18 2.93 4.63
CA ALA A 43 -11.62 2.06 3.53
C ALA A 43 -10.44 1.46 2.73
N GLY A 44 -9.30 1.26 3.40
CA GLY A 44 -8.14 0.59 2.84
C GLY A 44 -8.31 -0.93 2.79
N THR A 45 -7.49 -1.57 1.98
CA THR A 45 -7.44 -3.03 1.87
C THR A 45 -6.22 -3.57 2.62
N TRP A 46 -6.46 -4.51 3.54
CA TRP A 46 -5.43 -5.11 4.38
C TRP A 46 -4.95 -6.44 3.82
N TYR A 47 -3.64 -6.58 3.65
CA TYR A 47 -2.97 -7.80 3.19
C TYR A 47 -1.96 -8.25 4.24
N GLN A 48 -2.20 -9.40 4.86
CA GLN A 48 -1.33 -9.92 5.91
C GLN A 48 -0.88 -11.33 5.58
N PHE A 49 0.44 -11.49 5.40
CA PHE A 49 1.07 -12.78 5.14
C PHE A 49 1.71 -13.36 6.40
N TYR A 50 2.10 -12.50 7.35
CA TYR A 50 2.77 -12.88 8.59
C TYR A 50 2.13 -12.16 9.78
N ALA A 51 2.23 -12.74 10.99
CA ALA A 51 1.69 -12.10 12.19
C ALA A 51 2.36 -10.75 12.50
N VAL A 52 3.64 -10.59 12.14
CA VAL A 52 4.49 -9.42 12.45
C VAL A 52 4.66 -8.45 11.29
N GLN A 53 3.98 -8.69 10.15
CA GLN A 53 4.10 -7.85 8.97
C GLN A 53 2.84 -7.90 8.11
N ALA A 54 2.41 -6.72 7.64
CA ALA A 54 1.27 -6.57 6.75
C ALA A 54 1.42 -5.36 5.83
N ILE A 55 0.53 -5.25 4.85
CA ILE A 55 0.45 -4.14 3.91
C ILE A 55 -0.97 -3.58 3.97
N CYS A 56 -1.10 -2.27 4.17
CA CYS A 56 -2.35 -1.55 3.94
C CYS A 56 -2.28 -0.81 2.60
N VAL A 57 -3.20 -1.12 1.68
CA VAL A 57 -3.42 -0.36 0.45
C VAL A 57 -4.50 0.68 0.73
N ILE A 58 -4.11 1.94 0.70
CA ILE A 58 -4.90 3.10 1.12
C ILE A 58 -5.44 3.80 -0.12
N PRO A 59 -6.75 4.13 -0.17
CA PRO A 59 -7.29 4.91 -1.28
C PRO A 59 -6.68 6.32 -1.31
N GLU A 60 -6.66 6.89 -2.51
CA GLU A 60 -6.16 8.25 -2.74
C GLU A 60 -6.77 9.27 -1.76
N GLY A 61 -5.94 10.15 -1.22
CA GLY A 61 -6.36 11.24 -0.32
C GLY A 61 -6.59 10.82 1.14
N ALA A 62 -6.48 9.53 1.48
CA ALA A 62 -6.70 9.05 2.85
C ALA A 62 -5.42 8.80 3.67
N LEU A 63 -4.23 8.96 3.06
CA LEU A 63 -2.93 8.69 3.69
C LEU A 63 -2.71 9.45 5.00
N GLU A 64 -3.04 10.73 5.06
CA GLU A 64 -2.82 11.54 6.27
C GLU A 64 -3.77 11.14 7.41
N VAL A 65 -4.98 10.70 7.07
CA VAL A 65 -5.93 10.15 8.05
C VAL A 65 -5.43 8.81 8.59
N TYR A 66 -4.88 7.98 7.69
CA TYR A 66 -4.26 6.71 8.05
C TYR A 66 -3.08 6.90 9.01
N LYS A 67 -2.08 7.70 8.62
CA LYS A 67 -0.90 7.99 9.45
C LYS A 67 -1.28 8.53 10.82
N ARG A 68 -2.26 9.44 10.87
CA ARG A 68 -2.77 9.97 12.14
C ARG A 68 -3.38 8.87 13.01
N CYS A 69 -4.12 7.93 12.42
CA CYS A 69 -4.66 6.79 13.15
C CYS A 69 -3.55 5.90 13.71
N VAL A 70 -2.54 5.57 12.89
CA VAL A 70 -1.41 4.72 13.30
C VAL A 70 -0.61 5.38 14.43
N ALA A 71 -0.43 6.69 14.41
CA ALA A 71 0.24 7.43 15.48
C ALA A 71 -0.46 7.33 16.86
N TYR A 72 -1.74 6.94 16.90
CA TYR A 72 -2.46 6.69 18.15
C TYR A 72 -2.39 5.22 18.60
N VAL A 73 -1.82 4.32 17.81
CA VAL A 73 -1.63 2.92 18.19
C VAL A 73 -0.37 2.83 19.07
N PRO A 74 -0.49 2.41 20.35
CA PRO A 74 0.66 2.32 21.23
C PRO A 74 1.66 1.27 20.73
N GLY A 75 2.95 1.65 20.65
CA GLY A 75 4.03 0.75 20.22
C GLY A 75 4.23 0.67 18.71
N ALA A 76 3.19 0.98 17.91
CA ALA A 76 3.28 0.91 16.46
C ALA A 76 4.37 1.84 15.92
N ALA A 77 5.25 1.29 15.09
CA ALA A 77 6.22 2.06 14.34
C ALA A 77 5.53 2.94 13.28
N ASN A 78 6.18 4.03 12.88
CA ASN A 78 5.69 4.81 11.75
C ASN A 78 5.77 3.96 10.47
N PRO A 79 4.67 3.88 9.71
CA PRO A 79 4.62 3.02 8.54
C PRO A 79 5.45 3.58 7.41
N THR A 80 6.14 2.68 6.68
CA THR A 80 6.83 3.06 5.45
C THR A 80 5.87 2.94 4.28
N CYS A 81 5.53 4.06 3.64
CA CYS A 81 4.54 4.11 2.59
C CYS A 81 5.16 4.39 1.23
N ILE A 82 4.78 3.60 0.23
CA ILE A 82 5.12 3.79 -1.18
C ILE A 82 3.93 4.51 -1.82
N PRO A 83 4.12 5.73 -2.34
CA PRO A 83 3.03 6.45 -2.98
C PRO A 83 2.57 5.76 -4.27
N GLY A 84 1.28 5.80 -4.55
CA GLY A 84 0.68 5.12 -5.72
C GLY A 84 1.27 5.56 -7.06
N GLN A 85 1.72 6.81 -7.15
CA GLN A 85 2.37 7.37 -8.34
C GLN A 85 3.82 6.93 -8.53
N GLY A 86 4.37 6.10 -7.62
CA GLY A 86 5.76 5.67 -7.68
C GLY A 86 6.78 6.78 -7.43
N GLU A 87 6.36 7.92 -6.87
CA GLU A 87 7.27 8.99 -6.47
C GLU A 87 8.35 8.43 -5.53
N GLY A 88 9.62 8.66 -5.88
CA GLY A 88 10.78 8.10 -5.16
C GLY A 88 11.33 6.79 -5.74
N LEU A 89 10.73 6.21 -6.78
CA LEU A 89 11.27 5.06 -7.53
C LEU A 89 12.19 5.46 -8.70
N GLU A 90 12.42 6.77 -8.93
CA GLU A 90 13.14 7.32 -10.09
C GLU A 90 14.64 6.99 -10.12
N GLY A 91 15.20 6.41 -9.05
CA GLY A 91 16.60 6.03 -8.94
C GLY A 91 16.84 4.55 -9.20
N GLY A 92 16.87 4.13 -10.47
CA GLY A 92 17.62 2.94 -10.91
C GLY A 92 17.38 1.62 -10.16
N VAL A 93 16.14 1.30 -9.79
CA VAL A 93 15.81 -0.01 -9.21
C VAL A 93 15.99 -1.08 -10.30
N THR A 94 17.10 -1.82 -10.23
CA THR A 94 17.30 -2.99 -11.08
C THR A 94 16.37 -4.10 -10.57
N LEU A 95 15.23 -4.28 -11.25
CA LEU A 95 14.29 -5.37 -10.97
C LEU A 95 14.98 -6.71 -11.28
N THR A 96 15.52 -7.37 -10.26
CA THR A 96 15.97 -8.75 -10.42
C THR A 96 14.72 -9.63 -10.39
N THR A 97 14.17 -9.95 -11.57
CA THR A 97 13.07 -10.91 -11.67
C THR A 97 13.56 -12.26 -11.17
N THR A 98 13.19 -12.60 -9.94
CA THR A 98 13.29 -13.97 -9.42
C THR A 98 11.88 -14.52 -9.39
N GLU A 99 11.64 -15.63 -10.08
CA GLU A 99 10.39 -16.40 -9.95
C GLU A 99 10.26 -16.87 -8.49
N GLY A 100 9.56 -16.08 -7.65
CA GLY A 100 9.29 -16.42 -6.25
C GLY A 100 9.06 -15.23 -5.32
N ALA A 101 7.78 -14.98 -4.99
CA ALA A 101 7.14 -14.35 -3.82
C ALA A 101 7.72 -13.13 -3.07
N ARG A 102 8.89 -12.57 -3.39
CA ARG A 102 9.38 -11.37 -2.68
C ARG A 102 10.35 -10.56 -3.52
N THR A 103 9.92 -9.36 -3.90
CA THR A 103 10.82 -8.31 -4.40
C THR A 103 11.23 -7.43 -3.22
N THR A 104 12.53 -7.35 -2.95
CA THR A 104 13.09 -6.44 -1.94
C THR A 104 13.76 -5.29 -2.68
N ILE A 105 13.36 -4.05 -2.39
CA ILE A 105 13.96 -2.85 -2.97
C ILE A 105 15.00 -2.34 -1.96
N SER A 106 16.26 -2.19 -2.39
CA SER A 106 17.35 -1.57 -1.61
C SER A 106 17.92 -0.38 -2.37
N ALA A 107 18.13 0.74 -1.65
CA ALA A 107 18.86 1.92 -2.13
C ALA A 107 20.37 1.75 -1.98
#